data_AF-S5ZV75-F1
#
_entry.id   AF-S5ZV75-F1
#
_cell.length_a   1.000
_cell.length_b   1.000
_cell.length_c   1.000
_cell.angle_alpha   90.00
_cell.angle_beta   90.00
_cell.angle_gamma   90.00
#
_symmetry.space_group_name_H-M   'P 1'
#
loop_
_entity.id
_entity.type
_entity.pdbx_description
1 polymer ?
#
loop_
_entity_poly.entity_id
_entity_poly.type
_entity_poly.pdbx_seq_one_letter_code
_entity_poly.pdbx_strand_id
1 'polypeptide(L)'
;MEKNVWIALGGNIGDREGYLKKALELMEKRGIKPVLISSFIETKAYGKTDQADFINAVCKAKTNLSPLELLHTLLDIEKTLKRVRIIKWGPRTIDLDILFYEDEVLKTEELTVPHPEMEKRSFVLKPLSEISPEKLHPVCKKTVKTLLDNLELSEETAWLNARMQLGIKPGLENIRALLSRLGNPHKEYPCLHIAGTNGKGSLCAYLSCVLENAGYKTGLFTSPAIETLTEQFRINRKNIPDSELLSVLKHIHSIVDDMEKHNMFPTYFEIITAIGFEYFKRRNADIAVIETGMGGLYDSTNVIEKPLASFITTIDYDHTDYLGDTLEKIAEHKAGIIKKDSYVFCYPNGSNITDIFKKAAKNAGSQIYVLNESEINSCSVSLTETVFSYGKFKDIHLSMRGKHQVNNAALAILGLTVLRAEQKLHFTDEQLYCGLNEAFLTARIEVLQKEPLFILDGSHNTEGIKALTETLSHLNYKRLILGIGILKDKNYGDMLKMLIPEASEIVVTEVPVARALKAEELFKEASLLHSNVYCEKNIFAALKKTFSAAEEEDLILWCGSLYLAGEIKKAYYFLRQEHEK
;
A
#
# COMPACT_ATOMS: atom_id res chain seq x y z
N MET A 1 28.22 -37.69 -14.91
CA MET A 1 27.35 -37.78 -13.71
C MET A 1 26.00 -37.27 -14.15
N GLU A 2 24.93 -38.02 -13.90
CA GLU A 2 23.58 -37.62 -14.30
C GLU A 2 23.22 -36.27 -13.67
N LYS A 3 22.64 -35.39 -14.49
CA LYS A 3 22.23 -34.03 -14.14
C LYS A 3 20.72 -33.98 -14.00
N ASN A 4 20.22 -33.25 -13.01
CA ASN A 4 18.82 -32.92 -12.86
C ASN A 4 18.42 -31.84 -13.87
N VAL A 5 17.29 -32.06 -14.53
CA VAL A 5 16.69 -31.13 -15.47
C VAL A 5 15.20 -31.00 -15.19
N TRP A 6 14.65 -29.81 -15.43
CA TRP A 6 13.22 -29.56 -15.32
C TRP A 6 12.71 -29.18 -16.70
N ILE A 7 11.71 -29.90 -17.17
CA ILE A 7 11.18 -29.76 -18.53
C ILE A 7 9.68 -29.48 -18.42
N ALA A 8 9.24 -28.38 -19.00
CA ALA A 8 7.82 -28.09 -19.17
C ALA A 8 7.27 -28.88 -20.35
N LEU A 9 6.05 -29.41 -20.20
CA LEU A 9 5.31 -30.10 -21.23
C LEU A 9 3.98 -29.37 -21.44
N GLY A 10 3.63 -29.04 -22.68
CA GLY A 10 2.39 -28.33 -22.97
C GLY A 10 1.76 -28.72 -24.31
N GLY A 11 0.44 -28.83 -24.39
CA GLY A 11 -0.25 -29.12 -25.66
C GLY A 11 -1.75 -28.81 -25.61
N ASN A 12 -2.33 -28.47 -26.76
CA ASN A 12 -3.77 -28.12 -26.87
C ASN A 12 -4.49 -28.77 -28.06
N ILE A 13 -3.84 -29.64 -28.83
CA ILE A 13 -4.44 -30.34 -29.97
C ILE A 13 -4.63 -31.83 -29.64
N GLY A 14 -5.81 -32.38 -29.97
CA GLY A 14 -6.09 -33.82 -29.97
C GLY A 14 -6.18 -34.42 -28.56
N ASP A 15 -5.67 -35.64 -28.39
CA ASP A 15 -5.56 -36.32 -27.08
C ASP A 15 -4.42 -35.69 -26.26
N ARG A 16 -4.71 -34.51 -25.69
CA ARG A 16 -3.74 -33.65 -24.99
C ARG A 16 -2.98 -34.41 -23.91
N GLU A 17 -3.69 -35.11 -23.02
CA GLU A 17 -3.07 -35.94 -21.97
C GLU A 17 -2.25 -37.10 -22.55
N GLY A 18 -2.77 -37.79 -23.56
CA GLY A 18 -2.07 -38.89 -24.20
C GLY A 18 -0.76 -38.44 -24.87
N TYR A 19 -0.71 -37.23 -25.43
CA TYR A 19 0.52 -36.66 -25.98
C TYR A 19 1.55 -36.38 -24.89
N LEU A 20 1.16 -35.83 -23.74
CA LEU A 20 2.07 -35.61 -22.61
C LEU A 20 2.64 -36.94 -22.08
N LYS A 21 1.79 -37.96 -21.90
CA LYS A 21 2.21 -39.30 -21.46
C LYS A 21 3.18 -39.95 -22.45
N LYS A 22 2.88 -39.90 -23.75
CA LYS A 22 3.77 -40.39 -24.81
C LYS A 22 5.10 -39.64 -24.87
N ALA A 23 5.09 -38.33 -24.62
CA ALA A 23 6.32 -37.54 -24.58
C ALA A 23 7.24 -38.03 -23.45
N LEU A 24 6.70 -38.29 -22.26
CA LEU A 24 7.45 -38.83 -21.12
C LEU A 24 8.05 -40.23 -21.42
N GLU A 25 7.30 -41.11 -22.08
CA GLU A 25 7.82 -42.42 -22.52
C GLU A 25 8.96 -42.28 -23.54
N LEU A 26 8.84 -41.34 -24.49
CA LEU A 26 9.87 -41.06 -25.48
C LEU A 26 11.11 -40.41 -24.86
N MET A 27 10.93 -39.54 -23.85
CA MET A 27 12.02 -38.96 -23.06
C MET A 27 12.85 -40.06 -22.41
N GLU A 28 12.21 -41.02 -21.74
CA GLU A 28 12.92 -42.13 -21.09
C GLU A 28 13.69 -42.99 -22.09
N LYS A 29 13.06 -43.36 -23.22
CA LYS A 29 13.71 -44.12 -24.31
C LYS A 29 14.90 -43.41 -24.93
N ARG A 30 15.01 -42.08 -24.77
CA ARG A 30 16.06 -41.24 -25.36
C ARG A 30 17.05 -40.69 -24.31
N GLY A 31 17.13 -41.33 -23.14
CA GLY A 31 18.14 -41.01 -22.12
C GLY A 31 17.79 -39.82 -21.22
N ILE A 32 16.51 -39.45 -21.16
CA ILE A 32 15.98 -38.40 -20.27
C ILE A 32 15.01 -39.09 -19.31
N LYS A 33 15.50 -39.55 -18.17
CA LYS A 33 14.75 -40.39 -17.23
C LYS A 33 13.83 -39.54 -16.33
N PRO A 34 12.49 -39.58 -16.48
CA PRO A 34 11.58 -38.89 -15.58
C PRO A 34 11.74 -39.37 -14.14
N VAL A 35 11.71 -38.46 -13.18
CA VAL A 35 11.83 -38.76 -11.74
C VAL A 35 10.58 -38.33 -10.99
N LEU A 36 10.09 -37.12 -11.27
CA LEU A 36 8.85 -36.57 -10.71
C LEU A 36 8.11 -35.82 -11.81
N ILE A 37 6.78 -35.93 -11.80
CA ILE A 37 5.91 -35.23 -12.75
C ILE A 37 4.82 -34.55 -11.94
N SER A 38 4.52 -33.29 -12.27
CA SER A 38 3.43 -32.55 -11.64
C SER A 38 2.06 -33.10 -12.06
N SER A 39 1.01 -32.65 -11.39
CA SER A 39 -0.35 -32.77 -11.88
C SER A 39 -0.48 -32.10 -13.26
N PHE A 40 -1.39 -32.62 -14.07
CA PHE A 40 -1.70 -32.03 -15.38
C PHE A 40 -2.73 -30.92 -15.17
N ILE A 41 -2.34 -29.69 -15.51
CA ILE A 41 -3.18 -28.51 -15.29
C ILE A 41 -3.71 -27.95 -16.60
N GLU A 42 -5.00 -27.64 -16.64
CA GLU A 42 -5.60 -26.95 -17.78
C GLU A 42 -5.45 -25.44 -17.60
N THR A 43 -4.95 -24.75 -18.62
CA THR A 43 -4.77 -23.29 -18.61
C THR A 43 -5.21 -22.68 -19.94
N LYS A 44 -5.69 -21.44 -19.88
CA LYS A 44 -5.95 -20.64 -21.09
C LYS A 44 -4.68 -20.48 -21.92
N ALA A 45 -4.84 -20.33 -23.23
CA ALA A 45 -3.72 -20.13 -24.13
C ALA A 45 -2.98 -18.81 -23.84
N TYR A 46 -1.65 -18.87 -23.81
CA TYR A 46 -0.80 -17.70 -23.59
C TYR A 46 -0.48 -16.99 -24.92
N GLY A 47 -0.62 -15.66 -24.95
CA GLY A 47 -0.39 -14.85 -26.14
C GLY A 47 -1.60 -14.85 -27.09
N LYS A 48 -1.68 -15.82 -28.00
CA LYS A 48 -2.84 -15.95 -28.90
C LYS A 48 -3.97 -16.67 -28.18
N THR A 49 -5.03 -15.98 -27.78
CA THR A 49 -6.06 -16.53 -26.90
C THR A 49 -7.25 -17.18 -27.63
N ASP A 50 -7.42 -16.92 -28.93
CA ASP A 50 -8.44 -17.55 -29.78
C ASP A 50 -8.01 -18.96 -30.22
N GLN A 51 -7.97 -19.89 -29.26
CA GLN A 51 -7.67 -21.31 -29.45
C GLN A 51 -8.09 -22.13 -28.22
N ALA A 52 -8.06 -23.46 -28.35
CA ALA A 52 -8.35 -24.37 -27.24
C ALA A 52 -7.34 -24.22 -26.08
N ASP A 53 -7.82 -24.52 -24.87
CA ASP A 53 -7.02 -24.49 -23.64
C ASP A 53 -5.88 -25.53 -23.71
N PHE A 54 -4.76 -25.17 -23.10
CA PHE A 54 -3.59 -26.03 -22.99
C PHE A 54 -3.70 -26.92 -21.77
N ILE A 55 -3.20 -28.15 -21.88
CA ILE A 55 -2.78 -28.92 -20.72
C ILE A 55 -1.29 -28.71 -20.52
N ASN A 56 -0.85 -28.43 -19.30
CA ASN A 56 0.54 -28.20 -18.95
C ASN A 56 0.96 -29.08 -17.78
N ALA A 57 2.22 -29.50 -17.79
CA ALA A 57 2.86 -30.21 -16.69
C ALA A 57 4.35 -29.87 -16.66
N VAL A 58 5.02 -30.20 -15.55
CA VAL A 58 6.48 -30.13 -15.45
C VAL A 58 7.00 -31.48 -15.01
N CYS A 59 8.08 -31.92 -15.66
CA CYS A 59 8.80 -33.13 -15.33
C CYS A 59 10.20 -32.76 -14.81
N LYS A 60 10.52 -33.23 -13.60
CA LYS A 60 11.91 -33.31 -13.13
C LYS A 60 12.48 -34.63 -13.64
N ALA A 61 13.56 -34.57 -14.39
CA ALA A 61 14.22 -35.73 -14.99
C ALA A 61 15.72 -35.75 -14.68
N LYS A 62 16.36 -36.90 -14.93
CA LYS A 62 17.81 -37.07 -14.92
C LYS A 62 18.32 -37.40 -16.32
N THR A 63 19.45 -36.82 -16.71
CA THR A 63 20.08 -37.13 -18.01
C THR A 63 21.60 -36.99 -17.98
N ASN A 64 22.28 -37.65 -18.90
CA ASN A 64 23.71 -37.44 -19.19
C ASN A 64 23.95 -36.58 -20.45
N LEU A 65 22.87 -36.17 -21.15
CA LEU A 65 22.95 -35.30 -22.32
C LEU A 65 23.38 -33.90 -21.88
N SER A 66 24.27 -33.26 -22.65
CA SER A 66 24.56 -31.83 -22.49
C SER A 66 23.31 -30.96 -22.77
N PRO A 67 23.27 -29.68 -22.36
CA PRO A 67 22.11 -28.83 -22.58
C PRO A 67 21.64 -28.74 -24.04
N LEU A 68 22.56 -28.68 -25.00
CA LEU A 68 22.24 -28.64 -26.43
C LEU A 68 21.75 -30.00 -26.96
N GLU A 69 22.38 -31.10 -26.55
CA GLU A 69 21.91 -32.45 -26.91
C GLU A 69 20.52 -32.73 -26.34
N LEU A 70 20.24 -32.25 -25.12
CA LEU A 70 18.92 -32.32 -24.51
C LEU A 70 17.90 -31.54 -25.34
N LEU A 71 18.20 -30.30 -25.72
CA LEU A 71 17.32 -29.49 -26.58
C LEU A 71 17.01 -30.22 -27.88
N HIS A 72 18.03 -30.68 -28.61
CA HIS A 72 17.84 -31.38 -29.89
C HIS A 72 17.05 -32.67 -29.74
N THR A 73 17.24 -33.40 -28.63
CA THR A 73 16.47 -34.60 -28.32
C THR A 73 14.99 -34.28 -28.09
N LEU A 74 14.68 -33.22 -27.33
CA LEU A 74 13.31 -32.77 -27.10
C LEU A 74 12.63 -32.32 -28.41
N LEU A 75 13.33 -31.56 -29.26
CA LEU A 75 12.83 -31.15 -30.58
C LEU A 75 12.49 -32.36 -31.48
N ASP A 76 13.29 -33.42 -31.43
CA ASP A 76 12.99 -34.64 -32.18
C ASP A 76 11.78 -35.40 -31.60
N ILE A 77 11.55 -35.34 -30.27
CA ILE A 77 10.34 -35.91 -29.65
C ILE A 77 9.11 -35.15 -30.15
N GLU A 78 9.16 -33.82 -30.16
CA GLU A 78 8.07 -32.99 -30.68
C GLU A 78 7.74 -33.31 -32.13
N LYS A 79 8.77 -33.47 -32.97
CA LYS A 79 8.62 -33.88 -34.37
C LYS A 79 7.98 -35.27 -34.49
N THR A 80 8.41 -36.21 -33.66
CA THR A 80 7.83 -37.58 -33.58
C THR A 80 6.34 -37.51 -33.23
N LEU A 81 5.95 -36.59 -32.34
CA LEU A 81 4.57 -36.33 -31.93
C LEU A 81 3.84 -35.31 -32.83
N LYS A 82 4.35 -35.12 -34.06
CA LYS A 82 3.72 -34.33 -35.14
C LYS A 82 3.50 -32.84 -34.79
N ARG A 83 4.40 -32.22 -34.00
CA ARG A 83 4.38 -30.76 -33.80
C ARG A 83 4.67 -30.04 -35.12
N VAL A 84 3.84 -29.06 -35.47
CA VAL A 84 4.04 -28.19 -36.65
C VAL A 84 4.15 -26.72 -36.20
N ARG A 85 5.22 -26.03 -36.60
CA ARG A 85 5.49 -24.63 -36.21
C ARG A 85 5.10 -23.66 -37.32
N ILE A 86 3.80 -23.33 -37.42
CA ILE A 86 3.27 -22.41 -38.44
C ILE A 86 3.13 -20.98 -37.89
N ILE A 87 2.63 -20.85 -36.66
CA ILE A 87 2.30 -19.56 -36.04
C ILE A 87 2.94 -19.51 -34.65
N LYS A 88 3.61 -18.39 -34.33
CA LYS A 88 4.13 -18.13 -32.98
C LYS A 88 2.98 -18.17 -31.97
N TRP A 89 3.15 -18.95 -30.89
CA TRP A 89 2.11 -19.22 -29.88
C TRP A 89 0.84 -19.90 -30.41
N GLY A 90 0.90 -20.53 -31.58
CA GLY A 90 -0.22 -21.26 -32.15
C GLY A 90 -0.54 -22.59 -31.47
N PRO A 91 -1.62 -23.26 -31.91
CA PRO A 91 -1.98 -24.59 -31.46
C PRO A 91 -0.87 -25.61 -31.74
N ARG A 92 -0.68 -26.59 -30.83
CA ARG A 92 0.33 -27.65 -30.96
C ARG A 92 -0.06 -28.93 -30.24
N THR A 93 0.42 -30.06 -30.76
CA THR A 93 0.26 -31.39 -30.14
C THR A 93 1.08 -31.50 -28.85
N ILE A 94 2.31 -31.00 -28.87
CA ILE A 94 3.22 -30.97 -27.72
C ILE A 94 4.24 -29.82 -27.87
N ASP A 95 4.73 -29.32 -26.75
CA ASP A 95 5.81 -28.36 -26.54
C ASP A 95 6.65 -28.87 -25.38
N LEU A 96 7.97 -28.94 -25.54
CA LEU A 96 8.91 -29.40 -24.53
C LEU A 96 10.00 -28.35 -24.34
N ASP A 97 9.94 -27.62 -23.22
CA ASP A 97 10.86 -26.53 -22.91
C ASP A 97 11.74 -26.87 -21.70
N ILE A 98 13.06 -26.69 -21.84
CA ILE A 98 14.01 -26.84 -20.71
C ILE A 98 13.88 -25.62 -19.80
N LEU A 99 13.34 -25.81 -18.60
CA LEU A 99 13.20 -24.78 -17.57
C LEU A 99 14.49 -24.54 -16.81
N PHE A 100 15.10 -25.63 -16.32
CA PHE A 100 16.36 -25.61 -15.57
C PHE A 100 17.23 -26.79 -15.99
N TYR A 101 18.54 -26.58 -15.96
CA TYR A 101 19.57 -27.62 -16.07
C TYR A 101 20.51 -27.45 -14.88
N GLU A 102 20.29 -28.23 -13.82
CA GLU A 102 20.84 -27.97 -12.48
C GLU A 102 20.69 -26.48 -12.07
N ASP A 103 21.81 -25.80 -11.83
CA ASP A 103 21.92 -24.37 -11.51
C ASP A 103 22.63 -23.58 -12.63
N GLU A 104 22.77 -24.15 -13.83
CA GLU A 104 23.46 -23.52 -14.94
C GLU A 104 22.70 -22.28 -15.46
N VAL A 105 23.48 -21.26 -15.85
CA VAL A 105 23.01 -20.08 -16.57
C VAL A 105 23.69 -20.06 -17.92
N LEU A 106 22.94 -20.40 -18.96
CA LEU A 106 23.40 -20.54 -20.34
C LEU A 106 22.60 -19.62 -21.26
N LYS A 107 23.31 -18.93 -22.15
CA LYS A 107 22.70 -18.14 -23.23
C LYS A 107 23.49 -18.36 -24.51
N THR A 108 22.94 -19.14 -25.44
CA THR A 108 23.46 -19.36 -26.79
C THR A 108 22.46 -18.82 -27.82
N GLU A 109 22.78 -18.93 -29.12
CA GLU A 109 21.84 -18.58 -30.20
C GLU A 109 20.59 -19.50 -30.20
N GLU A 110 20.73 -20.76 -29.76
CA GLU A 110 19.67 -21.77 -29.81
C GLU A 110 18.97 -22.00 -28.46
N LEU A 111 19.66 -21.78 -27.33
CA LEU A 111 19.20 -22.17 -26.01
C LEU A 111 19.47 -21.10 -24.95
N THR A 112 18.44 -20.79 -24.16
CA THR A 112 18.58 -20.01 -22.92
C THR A 112 18.07 -20.84 -21.75
N VAL A 113 18.92 -21.02 -20.73
CA VAL A 113 18.59 -21.71 -19.46
C VAL A 113 19.07 -20.81 -18.31
N PRO A 114 18.24 -20.53 -17.29
CA PRO A 114 16.83 -20.89 -17.15
C PRO A 114 15.96 -20.38 -18.29
N HIS A 115 14.82 -21.03 -18.53
CA HIS A 115 13.92 -20.66 -19.61
C HIS A 115 13.51 -19.18 -19.52
N PRO A 116 13.58 -18.42 -20.64
CA PRO A 116 13.35 -16.98 -20.62
C PRO A 116 11.94 -16.63 -20.16
N GLU A 117 11.85 -15.72 -19.18
CA GLU A 117 10.63 -15.20 -18.58
C GLU A 117 9.73 -16.27 -17.93
N MET A 118 10.28 -17.41 -17.51
CA MET A 118 9.50 -18.44 -16.82
C MET A 118 8.86 -17.91 -15.52
N GLU A 119 9.49 -16.92 -14.88
CA GLU A 119 9.00 -16.23 -13.70
C GLU A 119 7.72 -15.42 -13.92
N LYS A 120 7.35 -15.17 -15.18
CA LYS A 120 6.13 -14.42 -15.57
C LYS A 120 4.98 -15.35 -15.99
N ARG A 121 5.14 -16.67 -15.86
CA ARG A 121 4.22 -17.65 -16.48
C ARG A 121 3.65 -18.61 -15.44
N SER A 122 2.42 -18.37 -15.06
CA SER A 122 1.72 -19.18 -14.05
C SER A 122 1.54 -20.63 -14.48
N PHE A 123 1.32 -20.89 -15.77
CA PHE A 123 1.23 -22.25 -16.34
C PHE A 123 2.55 -23.05 -16.28
N VAL A 124 3.68 -22.37 -16.04
CA VAL A 124 4.98 -23.00 -15.77
C VAL A 124 5.21 -23.11 -14.26
N LEU A 125 5.03 -22.01 -13.53
CA LEU A 125 5.36 -21.94 -12.10
C LEU A 125 4.45 -22.80 -11.22
N LYS A 126 3.14 -22.90 -11.52
CA LYS A 126 2.19 -23.73 -10.75
C LYS A 126 2.63 -25.22 -10.73
N PRO A 127 2.79 -25.89 -11.89
CA PRO A 127 3.21 -27.30 -11.91
C PRO A 127 4.65 -27.49 -11.41
N LEU A 128 5.55 -26.52 -11.68
CA LEU A 128 6.92 -26.58 -11.17
C LEU A 128 6.98 -26.48 -9.64
N SER A 129 6.16 -25.61 -9.04
CA SER A 129 6.08 -25.43 -7.59
C SER A 129 5.51 -26.66 -6.88
N GLU A 130 4.70 -27.48 -7.55
CA GLU A 130 4.17 -28.73 -6.99
C GLU A 130 5.30 -29.74 -6.72
N ILE A 131 6.25 -29.86 -7.65
CA ILE A 131 7.30 -30.89 -7.59
C ILE A 131 8.65 -30.37 -7.08
N SER A 132 8.89 -29.05 -7.10
CA SER A 132 10.17 -28.44 -6.75
C SER A 132 10.02 -27.00 -6.22
N PRO A 133 9.25 -26.79 -5.13
CA PRO A 133 8.98 -25.46 -4.59
C PRO A 133 10.25 -24.72 -4.14
N GLU A 134 11.21 -25.45 -3.55
CA GLU A 134 12.47 -24.92 -3.02
C GLU A 134 13.57 -24.73 -4.08
N LYS A 135 13.32 -25.08 -5.35
CA LYS A 135 14.33 -24.88 -6.40
C LYS A 135 14.63 -23.40 -6.54
N LEU A 136 15.89 -23.02 -6.32
CA LEU A 136 16.34 -21.65 -6.54
C LEU A 136 16.50 -21.37 -8.04
N HIS A 137 15.93 -20.25 -8.48
CA HIS A 137 16.19 -19.69 -9.80
C HIS A 137 17.61 -19.09 -9.80
N PRO A 138 18.56 -19.57 -10.62
CA PRO A 138 19.97 -19.21 -10.50
C PRO A 138 20.25 -17.73 -10.83
N VAL A 139 19.40 -17.07 -11.63
CA VAL A 139 19.48 -15.63 -11.91
C VAL A 139 18.78 -14.79 -10.82
N CYS A 140 17.48 -14.98 -10.62
CA CYS A 140 16.69 -14.17 -9.66
C CYS A 140 16.96 -14.46 -8.18
N LYS A 141 17.65 -15.57 -7.86
CA LYS A 141 17.95 -16.03 -6.49
C LYS A 141 16.71 -16.20 -5.59
N LYS A 142 15.53 -16.42 -6.18
CA LYS A 142 14.27 -16.72 -5.49
C LYS A 142 13.89 -18.18 -5.70
N THR A 143 13.21 -18.79 -4.73
CA THR A 143 12.64 -20.13 -4.90
C THR A 143 11.49 -20.09 -5.91
N VAL A 144 11.21 -21.22 -6.56
CA VAL A 144 10.04 -21.35 -7.45
C VAL A 144 8.76 -20.96 -6.72
N LYS A 145 8.60 -21.37 -5.45
CA LYS A 145 7.42 -21.02 -4.65
C LYS A 145 7.28 -19.50 -4.49
N THR A 146 8.36 -18.81 -4.15
CA THR A 146 8.36 -17.35 -4.05
C THR A 146 8.09 -16.67 -5.40
N LEU A 147 8.59 -17.21 -6.51
CA LEU A 147 8.27 -16.69 -7.85
C LEU A 147 6.78 -16.82 -8.16
N LEU A 148 6.18 -17.97 -7.85
CA LEU A 148 4.74 -18.20 -8.03
C LEU A 148 3.92 -17.25 -7.18
N ASP A 149 4.24 -17.13 -5.89
CA ASP A 149 3.50 -16.25 -4.97
C ASP A 149 3.56 -14.78 -5.41
N ASN A 150 4.72 -14.31 -5.90
CA ASN A 150 4.86 -12.96 -6.43
C ASN A 150 3.99 -12.73 -7.68
N LEU A 151 3.95 -13.72 -8.58
CA LEU A 151 3.14 -13.63 -9.80
C LEU A 151 1.65 -13.59 -9.45
N GLU A 152 1.19 -14.50 -8.57
CA GLU A 152 -0.20 -14.54 -8.15
C GLU A 152 -0.59 -13.27 -7.36
N LEU A 153 0.28 -12.77 -6.48
CA LEU A 153 0.01 -11.51 -5.77
C LEU A 153 -0.10 -10.32 -6.75
N SER A 154 0.70 -10.30 -7.80
CA SER A 154 0.58 -9.28 -8.86
C SER A 154 -0.75 -9.37 -9.60
N GLU A 155 -1.24 -10.58 -9.89
CA GLU A 155 -2.55 -10.82 -10.53
C GLU A 155 -3.69 -10.37 -9.61
N GLU A 156 -3.67 -10.77 -8.34
CA GLU A 156 -4.68 -10.39 -7.33
C GLU A 156 -4.69 -8.88 -7.05
N THR A 157 -3.51 -8.26 -7.01
CA THR A 157 -3.40 -6.80 -6.82
C THR A 157 -3.92 -6.05 -8.06
N ALA A 158 -3.71 -6.58 -9.27
CA ALA A 158 -4.28 -6.00 -10.48
C ALA A 158 -5.81 -6.08 -10.48
N TRP A 159 -6.39 -7.20 -10.03
CA TRP A 159 -7.83 -7.36 -9.81
C TRP A 159 -8.36 -6.34 -8.79
N LEU A 160 -7.69 -6.20 -7.64
CA LEU A 160 -8.06 -5.22 -6.62
C LEU A 160 -8.03 -3.79 -7.20
N ASN A 161 -6.96 -3.42 -7.89
CA ASN A 161 -6.81 -2.08 -8.47
C ASN A 161 -7.86 -1.78 -9.55
N ALA A 162 -8.31 -2.78 -10.32
CA ALA A 162 -9.40 -2.60 -11.28
C ALA A 162 -10.70 -2.11 -10.61
N ARG A 163 -10.91 -2.43 -9.32
CA ARG A 163 -12.07 -1.97 -8.54
C ARG A 163 -12.07 -0.46 -8.28
N MET A 164 -10.95 0.25 -8.48
CA MET A 164 -10.94 1.72 -8.42
C MET A 164 -11.91 2.35 -9.43
N GLN A 165 -12.21 1.66 -10.54
CA GLN A 165 -13.18 2.11 -11.55
C GLN A 165 -14.62 2.19 -11.01
N LEU A 166 -14.94 1.48 -9.92
CA LEU A 166 -16.26 1.55 -9.28
C LEU A 166 -16.50 2.87 -8.54
N GLY A 167 -15.44 3.67 -8.31
CA GLY A 167 -15.52 4.96 -7.64
C GLY A 167 -16.01 4.87 -6.19
N ILE A 168 -16.46 6.01 -5.66
CA ILE A 168 -17.03 6.12 -4.33
C ILE A 168 -18.53 5.76 -4.41
N LYS A 169 -18.95 4.75 -3.63
CA LYS A 169 -20.35 4.35 -3.48
C LYS A 169 -20.74 4.49 -2.01
N PRO A 170 -21.46 5.56 -1.63
CA PRO A 170 -21.93 5.73 -0.26
C PRO A 170 -22.86 4.58 0.14
N GLY A 171 -22.63 4.00 1.31
CA GLY A 171 -23.39 2.87 1.84
C GLY A 171 -22.52 1.92 2.64
N LEU A 172 -23.15 1.02 3.39
CA LEU A 172 -22.47 -0.02 4.17
C LEU A 172 -22.90 -1.43 3.76
N GLU A 173 -23.77 -1.55 2.77
CA GLU A 173 -24.44 -2.79 2.37
C GLU A 173 -23.43 -3.81 1.83
N ASN A 174 -22.58 -3.40 0.88
CA ASN A 174 -21.59 -4.27 0.26
C ASN A 174 -20.52 -4.71 1.29
N ILE A 175 -19.93 -3.78 2.05
CA ILE A 175 -18.95 -4.13 3.09
C ILE A 175 -19.53 -5.02 4.18
N ARG A 176 -20.77 -4.79 4.64
CA ARG A 176 -21.44 -5.68 5.61
C ARG A 176 -21.66 -7.08 5.03
N ALA A 177 -22.10 -7.16 3.78
CA ALA A 177 -22.31 -8.44 3.09
C ALA A 177 -20.99 -9.21 2.90
N LEU A 178 -19.89 -8.50 2.60
CA LEU A 178 -18.55 -9.08 2.50
C LEU A 178 -18.05 -9.58 3.86
N LEU A 179 -18.11 -8.75 4.90
CA LEU A 179 -17.65 -9.12 6.24
C LEU A 179 -18.48 -10.25 6.86
N SER A 180 -19.78 -10.30 6.59
CA SER A 180 -20.64 -11.41 7.02
C SER A 180 -20.16 -12.74 6.43
N ARG A 181 -19.82 -12.77 5.13
CA ARG A 181 -19.26 -13.95 4.45
C ARG A 181 -17.86 -14.33 4.95
N LEU A 182 -17.08 -13.35 5.44
CA LEU A 182 -15.79 -13.58 6.11
C LEU A 182 -15.92 -14.04 7.58
N GLY A 183 -17.14 -14.20 8.09
CA GLY A 183 -17.36 -14.58 9.49
C GLY A 183 -17.08 -13.43 10.47
N ASN A 184 -17.43 -12.19 10.07
CA ASN A 184 -17.44 -10.97 10.88
C ASN A 184 -16.11 -10.66 11.60
N PRO A 185 -14.96 -10.60 10.91
CA PRO A 185 -13.66 -10.48 11.58
C PRO A 185 -13.49 -9.20 12.40
N HIS A 186 -14.15 -8.11 11.99
CA HIS A 186 -14.19 -6.83 12.68
C HIS A 186 -14.84 -6.85 14.07
N LYS A 187 -15.43 -7.98 14.50
CA LYS A 187 -16.08 -8.14 15.82
C LYS A 187 -15.23 -8.91 16.83
N GLU A 188 -14.05 -9.40 16.44
CA GLU A 188 -13.21 -10.31 17.24
C GLU A 188 -12.23 -9.60 18.18
N TYR A 189 -12.08 -8.28 18.06
CA TYR A 189 -11.15 -7.47 18.87
C TYR A 189 -11.67 -6.03 19.01
N PRO A 190 -11.28 -5.31 20.08
CA PRO A 190 -11.68 -3.91 20.28
C PRO A 190 -11.00 -3.00 19.24
N CYS A 191 -11.68 -1.92 18.88
CA CYS A 191 -11.18 -0.92 17.93
C CYS A 191 -11.14 0.48 18.55
N LEU A 192 -10.06 1.22 18.29
CA LEU A 192 -10.06 2.69 18.33
C LEU A 192 -10.38 3.16 16.90
N HIS A 193 -11.42 3.98 16.74
CA HIS A 193 -11.91 4.40 15.43
C HIS A 193 -11.69 5.90 15.22
N ILE A 194 -11.01 6.28 14.14
CA ILE A 194 -10.48 7.64 13.96
C ILE A 194 -11.08 8.27 12.70
N ALA A 195 -11.74 9.40 12.86
CA ALA A 195 -12.23 10.26 11.79
C ALA A 195 -11.67 11.68 11.90
N GLY A 196 -11.86 12.49 10.85
CA GLY A 196 -11.35 13.86 10.77
C GLY A 196 -10.91 14.26 9.37
N THR A 197 -10.63 15.54 9.15
CA THR A 197 -10.12 16.05 7.88
C THR A 197 -8.61 15.84 7.83
N ASN A 198 -7.84 16.50 8.70
CA ASN A 198 -6.39 16.33 8.81
C ASN A 198 -5.97 15.69 10.15
N GLY A 199 -4.77 15.10 10.21
CA GLY A 199 -4.20 14.54 11.44
C GLY A 199 -4.60 13.10 11.78
N LYS A 200 -5.55 12.48 11.06
CA LYS A 200 -6.00 11.09 11.28
C LYS A 200 -4.85 10.08 11.34
N GLY A 201 -4.07 9.93 10.27
CA GLY A 201 -2.93 9.01 10.22
C GLY A 201 -1.88 9.28 11.31
N SER A 202 -1.58 10.56 11.61
CA SER A 202 -0.64 10.92 12.69
C SER A 202 -1.16 10.51 14.06
N LEU A 203 -2.45 10.73 14.34
CA LEU A 203 -3.09 10.25 15.57
C LEU A 203 -3.07 8.73 15.65
N CYS A 204 -3.34 8.04 14.54
CA CYS A 204 -3.26 6.58 14.48
C CYS A 204 -1.83 6.07 14.78
N ALA A 205 -0.80 6.75 14.28
CA ALA A 205 0.60 6.43 14.57
C ALA A 205 0.93 6.58 16.06
N TYR A 206 0.49 7.68 16.70
CA TYR A 206 0.69 7.86 18.15
C TYR A 206 -0.04 6.80 18.98
N LEU A 207 -1.34 6.59 18.71
CA LEU A 207 -2.14 5.60 19.43
C LEU A 207 -1.55 4.20 19.31
N SER A 208 -1.23 3.77 18.08
CA SER A 208 -0.68 2.45 17.84
C SER A 208 0.70 2.28 18.50
N CYS A 209 1.61 3.25 18.36
CA CYS A 209 2.96 3.10 18.89
C CYS A 209 2.99 3.05 20.42
N VAL A 210 2.11 3.78 21.12
CA VAL A 210 1.98 3.68 22.59
C VAL A 210 1.42 2.32 22.99
N LEU A 211 0.39 1.82 22.30
CA LEU A 211 -0.18 0.50 22.60
C LEU A 211 0.82 -0.63 22.35
N GLU A 212 1.61 -0.54 21.28
CA GLU A 212 2.68 -1.49 20.99
C GLU A 212 3.76 -1.49 22.09
N ASN A 213 4.19 -0.31 22.53
CA ASN A 213 5.14 -0.15 23.64
C ASN A 213 4.55 -0.66 24.97
N ALA A 214 3.23 -0.57 25.13
CA ALA A 214 2.49 -1.16 26.24
C ALA A 214 2.39 -2.69 26.19
N GLY A 215 2.86 -3.33 25.12
CA GLY A 215 2.90 -4.78 24.95
C GLY A 215 1.66 -5.37 24.27
N TYR A 216 0.72 -4.54 23.82
CA TYR A 216 -0.42 -5.02 23.03
C TYR A 216 0.05 -5.46 21.64
N LYS A 217 -0.58 -6.51 21.10
CA LYS A 217 -0.55 -6.81 19.68
C LYS A 217 -1.54 -5.89 18.97
N THR A 218 -1.03 -4.77 18.49
CA THR A 218 -1.83 -3.69 17.91
C THR A 218 -1.91 -3.82 16.39
N GLY A 219 -3.14 -3.94 15.89
CA GLY A 219 -3.46 -3.75 14.48
C GLY A 219 -3.51 -2.26 14.14
N LEU A 220 -3.00 -1.87 12.98
CA LEU A 220 -3.09 -0.51 12.46
C LEU A 220 -3.58 -0.55 11.01
N PHE A 221 -4.74 0.08 10.77
CA PHE A 221 -5.27 0.32 9.43
C PHE A 221 -5.27 1.81 9.11
N THR A 222 -4.50 2.20 8.11
CA THR A 222 -4.37 3.59 7.64
C THR A 222 -4.50 3.69 6.13
N SER A 223 -4.94 4.82 5.62
CA SER A 223 -5.08 5.05 4.18
C SER A 223 -4.82 6.52 3.79
N PRO A 224 -4.44 6.80 2.53
CA PRO A 224 -4.07 5.86 1.46
C PRO A 224 -2.69 5.21 1.70
N ALA A 225 -2.35 4.21 0.89
CA ALA A 225 -0.96 3.79 0.72
C ALA A 225 -0.13 4.90 0.06
N ILE A 226 1.09 5.10 0.55
CA ILE A 226 2.11 6.00 0.03
C ILE A 226 3.08 5.21 -0.86
N GLU A 227 3.71 4.14 -0.36
CA GLU A 227 4.71 3.38 -1.12
C GLU A 227 4.15 2.04 -1.63
N THR A 228 3.53 1.27 -0.73
CA THR A 228 3.09 -0.11 -0.98
C THR A 228 1.71 -0.40 -0.38
N LEU A 229 0.94 -1.30 -0.99
CA LEU A 229 -0.37 -1.72 -0.48
C LEU A 229 -0.30 -2.27 0.95
N THR A 230 0.77 -3.01 1.27
CA THR A 230 0.95 -3.71 2.56
C THR A 230 1.10 -2.76 3.74
N GLU A 231 1.54 -1.52 3.52
CA GLU A 231 1.76 -0.56 4.59
C GLU A 231 0.48 -0.06 5.25
N GLN A 232 -0.66 -0.24 4.59
CA GLN A 232 -1.99 0.09 5.13
C GLN A 232 -2.43 -0.90 6.20
N PHE A 233 -1.77 -2.05 6.35
CA PHE A 233 -2.13 -3.11 7.29
C PHE A 233 -0.91 -3.51 8.11
N ARG A 234 -0.85 -3.10 9.38
CA ARG A 234 0.30 -3.42 10.24
C ARG A 234 -0.12 -4.14 11.52
N ILE A 235 0.74 -5.04 11.97
CA ILE A 235 0.73 -5.58 13.34
C ILE A 235 2.07 -5.21 13.97
N ASN A 236 2.05 -4.44 15.06
CA ASN A 236 3.23 -3.98 15.78
C ASN A 236 4.29 -3.37 14.84
N ARG A 237 3.90 -2.31 14.12
CA ARG A 237 4.68 -1.61 13.07
C ARG A 237 5.14 -2.46 11.86
N LYS A 238 4.83 -3.76 11.80
CA LYS A 238 5.20 -4.62 10.66
C LYS A 238 4.04 -4.74 9.68
N ASN A 239 4.29 -4.38 8.43
CA ASN A 239 3.36 -4.56 7.32
C ASN A 239 2.94 -6.03 7.19
N ILE A 240 1.71 -6.27 6.70
CA ILE A 240 1.25 -7.60 6.31
C ILE A 240 2.27 -8.24 5.34
N PRO A 241 2.73 -9.48 5.59
CA PRO A 241 3.60 -10.18 4.65
C PRO A 241 2.89 -10.47 3.32
N ASP A 242 3.61 -10.38 2.20
CA ASP A 242 3.07 -10.65 0.86
C ASP A 242 2.35 -12.00 0.74
N SER A 243 2.89 -13.04 1.38
CA SER A 243 2.27 -14.38 1.39
C SER A 243 0.93 -14.41 2.13
N GLU A 244 0.79 -13.62 3.19
CA GLU A 244 -0.46 -13.51 3.94
C GLU A 244 -1.46 -12.60 3.22
N LEU A 245 -0.99 -11.49 2.64
CA LEU A 245 -1.81 -10.63 1.79
C LEU A 245 -2.38 -11.43 0.62
N LEU A 246 -1.57 -12.24 -0.06
CA LEU A 246 -2.01 -13.15 -1.13
C LEU A 246 -3.10 -14.10 -0.64
N SER A 247 -2.90 -14.73 0.52
CA SER A 247 -3.89 -15.65 1.10
C SER A 247 -5.22 -14.97 1.43
N VAL A 248 -5.17 -13.76 2.03
CA VAL A 248 -6.36 -12.98 2.37
C VAL A 248 -7.07 -12.50 1.11
N LEU A 249 -6.33 -11.97 0.13
CA LEU A 249 -6.87 -11.49 -1.14
C LEU A 249 -7.56 -12.59 -1.92
N LYS A 250 -6.94 -13.76 -2.09
CA LYS A 250 -7.56 -14.90 -2.78
C LYS A 250 -8.89 -15.31 -2.15
N HIS A 251 -8.95 -15.33 -0.82
CA HIS A 251 -10.18 -15.66 -0.10
C HIS A 251 -11.27 -14.60 -0.34
N ILE A 252 -10.92 -13.31 -0.23
CA ILE A 252 -11.84 -12.20 -0.48
C ILE A 252 -12.30 -12.18 -1.94
N HIS A 253 -11.39 -12.38 -2.90
CA HIS A 253 -11.71 -12.44 -4.33
C HIS A 253 -12.76 -13.51 -4.61
N SER A 254 -12.56 -14.74 -4.10
CA SER A 254 -13.56 -15.82 -4.25
C SER A 254 -14.93 -15.45 -3.68
N ILE A 255 -14.98 -14.69 -2.58
CA ILE A 255 -16.24 -14.22 -1.98
C ILE A 255 -16.85 -13.11 -2.83
N VAL A 256 -16.04 -12.17 -3.32
CA VAL A 256 -16.51 -11.07 -4.18
C VAL A 256 -17.07 -11.61 -5.49
N ASP A 257 -16.43 -12.61 -6.11
CA ASP A 257 -16.94 -13.27 -7.32
C ASP A 257 -18.34 -13.87 -7.13
N ASP A 258 -18.63 -14.41 -5.94
CA ASP A 258 -19.97 -14.86 -5.56
C ASP A 258 -20.93 -13.68 -5.38
N MET A 259 -20.51 -12.63 -4.67
CA MET A 259 -21.31 -11.44 -4.44
C MET A 259 -21.73 -10.74 -5.75
N GLU A 260 -20.85 -10.71 -6.75
CA GLU A 260 -21.13 -10.07 -8.05
C GLU A 260 -22.19 -10.81 -8.85
N LYS A 261 -22.28 -12.14 -8.73
CA LYS A 261 -23.39 -12.94 -9.30
C LYS A 261 -24.74 -12.54 -8.70
N HIS A 262 -24.72 -11.94 -7.52
CA HIS A 262 -25.87 -11.42 -6.79
C HIS A 262 -25.97 -9.88 -6.82
N ASN A 263 -25.34 -9.23 -7.82
CA ASN A 263 -25.43 -7.79 -8.07
C ASN A 263 -24.91 -6.90 -6.92
N MET A 264 -23.98 -7.43 -6.11
CA MET A 264 -23.24 -6.69 -5.08
C MET A 264 -21.79 -6.52 -5.55
N PHE A 265 -21.34 -5.27 -5.63
CA PHE A 265 -20.03 -4.92 -6.21
C PHE A 265 -19.19 -4.14 -5.20
N PRO A 266 -18.50 -4.83 -4.25
CA PRO A 266 -17.58 -4.19 -3.32
C PRO A 266 -16.54 -3.32 -4.03
N THR A 267 -16.38 -2.09 -3.55
CA THR A 267 -15.40 -1.13 -4.06
C THR A 267 -13.98 -1.46 -3.59
N TYR A 268 -12.97 -0.79 -4.17
CA TYR A 268 -11.59 -0.89 -3.71
C TYR A 268 -11.46 -0.64 -2.20
N PHE A 269 -12.09 0.43 -1.69
CA PHE A 269 -11.97 0.80 -0.27
C PHE A 269 -12.63 -0.22 0.66
N GLU A 270 -13.77 -0.79 0.25
CA GLU A 270 -14.44 -1.86 1.01
C GLU A 270 -13.59 -3.12 1.07
N ILE A 271 -12.95 -3.51 -0.04
CA ILE A 271 -12.08 -4.68 -0.08
C ILE A 271 -10.85 -4.48 0.80
N ILE A 272 -10.15 -3.34 0.71
CA ILE A 272 -8.99 -3.09 1.60
C ILE A 272 -9.41 -3.05 3.08
N THR A 273 -10.57 -2.48 3.40
CA THR A 273 -11.10 -2.50 4.76
C THR A 273 -11.31 -3.93 5.27
N ALA A 274 -11.86 -4.80 4.42
CA ALA A 274 -12.04 -6.22 4.74
C ALA A 274 -10.70 -6.97 4.91
N ILE A 275 -9.68 -6.66 4.09
CA ILE A 275 -8.33 -7.21 4.26
C ILE A 275 -7.78 -6.86 5.65
N GLY A 276 -7.86 -5.59 6.04
CA GLY A 276 -7.37 -5.14 7.34
C GLY A 276 -8.04 -5.88 8.50
N PHE A 277 -9.38 -5.98 8.46
CA PHE A 277 -10.10 -6.69 9.52
C PHE A 277 -9.76 -8.19 9.57
N GLU A 278 -9.73 -8.87 8.42
CA GLU A 278 -9.39 -10.29 8.36
C GLU A 278 -7.95 -10.55 8.83
N TYR A 279 -6.99 -9.69 8.45
CA TYR A 279 -5.59 -9.82 8.87
C TYR A 279 -5.44 -9.69 10.39
N PHE A 280 -6.06 -8.68 11.02
CA PHE A 280 -5.97 -8.49 12.46
C PHE A 280 -6.60 -9.64 13.25
N LYS A 281 -7.71 -10.22 12.74
CA LYS A 281 -8.28 -11.46 13.29
C LYS A 281 -7.29 -12.62 13.20
N ARG A 282 -6.73 -12.89 12.01
CA ARG A 282 -5.78 -14.01 11.79
C ARG A 282 -4.56 -13.92 12.70
N ARG A 283 -4.13 -12.70 13.02
CA ARG A 283 -3.00 -12.46 13.92
C ARG A 283 -3.37 -12.38 15.40
N ASN A 284 -4.65 -12.56 15.76
CA ASN A 284 -5.16 -12.43 17.13
C ASN A 284 -4.71 -11.10 17.74
N ALA A 285 -5.06 -9.99 17.09
CA ALA A 285 -4.79 -8.64 17.60
C ALA A 285 -5.54 -8.41 18.92
N ASP A 286 -4.89 -7.77 19.88
CA ASP A 286 -5.50 -7.41 21.16
C ASP A 286 -6.36 -6.14 21.02
N ILE A 287 -6.01 -5.27 20.07
CA ILE A 287 -6.70 -4.02 19.75
C ILE A 287 -6.32 -3.58 18.34
N ALA A 288 -7.23 -2.91 17.63
CA ALA A 288 -6.94 -2.30 16.35
C ALA A 288 -7.20 -0.79 16.33
N VAL A 289 -6.30 -0.03 15.70
CA VAL A 289 -6.41 1.41 15.45
C VAL A 289 -6.82 1.58 13.98
N ILE A 290 -8.03 2.08 13.76
CA ILE A 290 -8.69 2.08 12.45
C ILE A 290 -8.96 3.51 12.00
N GLU A 291 -8.31 3.93 10.91
CA GLU A 291 -8.57 5.21 10.24
C GLU A 291 -9.75 5.09 9.26
N THR A 292 -10.69 6.04 9.30
CA THR A 292 -11.69 6.20 8.23
C THR A 292 -11.04 6.68 6.93
N GLY A 293 -11.44 6.15 5.78
CA GLY A 293 -10.99 6.64 4.48
C GLY A 293 -11.58 7.99 4.12
N MET A 294 -12.90 8.13 4.24
CA MET A 294 -13.61 9.37 3.92
C MET A 294 -14.82 9.58 4.84
N GLY A 295 -14.87 10.75 5.47
CA GLY A 295 -16.00 11.11 6.31
C GLY A 295 -16.09 10.27 7.58
N GLY A 296 -17.05 9.35 7.66
CA GLY A 296 -17.37 8.58 8.85
C GLY A 296 -18.66 7.77 8.73
N LEU A 297 -19.81 8.44 8.55
CA LEU A 297 -21.15 7.82 8.55
C LEU A 297 -21.28 6.65 7.56
N TYR A 298 -20.89 6.86 6.31
CA TYR A 298 -20.89 5.86 5.25
C TYR A 298 -19.50 5.32 4.91
N ASP A 299 -18.51 5.54 5.78
CA ASP A 299 -17.18 4.99 5.57
C ASP A 299 -17.20 3.48 5.78
N SER A 300 -16.48 2.72 4.94
CA SER A 300 -16.46 1.25 5.02
C SER A 300 -16.01 0.72 6.40
N THR A 301 -15.21 1.49 7.14
CA THR A 301 -14.78 1.14 8.50
C THR A 301 -15.90 1.29 9.54
N ASN A 302 -16.97 2.04 9.23
CA ASN A 302 -18.10 2.30 10.14
C ASN A 302 -19.08 1.13 10.31
N VAL A 303 -18.66 -0.06 9.87
CA VAL A 303 -19.18 -1.37 10.30
C VAL A 303 -18.82 -1.71 11.74
N ILE A 304 -17.86 -0.99 12.35
CA ILE A 304 -17.53 -1.11 13.77
C ILE A 304 -18.73 -0.60 14.59
N GLU A 305 -19.50 -1.55 15.15
CA GLU A 305 -20.72 -1.25 15.92
C GLU A 305 -20.42 -0.78 17.35
N LYS A 306 -19.29 -1.22 17.92
CA LYS A 306 -18.89 -1.00 19.32
C LYS A 306 -17.39 -0.66 19.43
N PRO A 307 -16.95 0.50 18.92
CA PRO A 307 -15.58 0.95 19.13
C PRO A 307 -15.33 1.14 20.64
N LEU A 308 -14.13 0.81 21.10
CA LEU A 308 -13.70 1.14 22.45
C LEU A 308 -13.68 2.66 22.64
N ALA A 309 -13.15 3.37 21.64
CA ALA A 309 -13.22 4.82 21.57
C ALA A 309 -13.25 5.31 20.12
N SER A 310 -13.90 6.46 19.93
CA SER A 310 -13.94 7.21 18.69
C SER A 310 -13.16 8.51 18.84
N PHE A 311 -12.25 8.79 17.92
CA PHE A 311 -11.47 10.02 17.89
C PHE A 311 -11.84 10.85 16.66
N ILE A 312 -12.04 12.15 16.85
CA ILE A 312 -12.35 13.09 15.78
C ILE A 312 -11.35 14.24 15.81
N THR A 313 -10.49 14.32 14.79
CA THR A 313 -9.48 15.38 14.66
C THR A 313 -10.11 16.67 14.09
N THR A 314 -9.39 17.40 13.23
CA THR A 314 -9.84 18.68 12.66
C THR A 314 -11.03 18.48 11.72
N ILE A 315 -11.82 19.55 11.55
CA ILE A 315 -12.91 19.64 10.59
C ILE A 315 -12.62 20.79 9.65
N ASP A 316 -12.43 20.46 8.39
CA ASP A 316 -12.23 21.42 7.30
C ASP A 316 -12.82 20.85 6.00
N TYR A 317 -12.97 21.72 5.01
CA TYR A 317 -13.43 21.40 3.66
C TYR A 317 -12.52 20.38 2.99
N ASP A 318 -13.06 19.18 2.78
CA ASP A 318 -12.46 18.13 1.98
C ASP A 318 -13.57 17.20 1.49
N HIS A 319 -13.44 16.66 0.28
CA HIS A 319 -14.45 15.77 -0.32
C HIS A 319 -15.88 16.36 -0.31
N THR A 320 -16.04 17.66 -0.60
CA THR A 320 -17.32 18.39 -0.49
C THR A 320 -18.43 17.81 -1.36
N ASP A 321 -18.07 17.18 -2.48
CA ASP A 321 -19.02 16.49 -3.38
C ASP A 321 -19.75 15.32 -2.70
N TYR A 322 -19.19 14.77 -1.62
CA TYR A 322 -19.74 13.62 -0.90
C TYR A 322 -20.14 13.95 0.54
N LEU A 323 -19.38 14.82 1.22
CA LEU A 323 -19.57 15.12 2.64
C LEU A 323 -20.47 16.33 2.88
N GLY A 324 -20.73 17.13 1.84
CA GLY A 324 -21.50 18.36 1.90
C GLY A 324 -20.64 19.61 1.72
N ASP A 325 -21.34 20.73 1.52
CA ASP A 325 -20.82 22.06 1.21
C ASP A 325 -20.65 22.97 2.43
N THR A 326 -20.89 22.47 3.64
CA THR A 326 -20.68 23.21 4.91
C THR A 326 -19.90 22.38 5.92
N LEU A 327 -19.18 23.07 6.81
CA LEU A 327 -18.42 22.42 7.88
C LEU A 327 -19.32 21.61 8.82
N GLU A 328 -20.56 22.05 9.05
CA GLU A 328 -21.56 21.33 9.85
C GLU A 328 -21.93 19.99 9.21
N LYS A 329 -22.18 19.94 7.90
CA LYS A 329 -22.49 18.69 7.19
C LYS A 329 -21.31 17.72 7.24
N ILE A 330 -20.09 18.24 7.05
CA ILE A 330 -18.85 17.45 7.16
C ILE A 330 -18.70 16.90 8.59
N ALA A 331 -18.97 17.72 9.61
CA ALA A 331 -18.94 17.31 11.01
C ALA A 331 -19.99 16.25 11.33
N GLU A 332 -21.24 16.42 10.88
CA GLU A 332 -22.30 15.43 11.05
C GLU A 332 -21.93 14.08 10.43
N HIS A 333 -21.35 14.09 9.24
CA HIS A 333 -20.88 12.87 8.60
C HIS A 333 -19.75 12.21 9.41
N LYS A 334 -18.79 12.97 9.92
CA LYS A 334 -17.69 12.44 10.77
C LYS A 334 -18.20 11.96 12.13
N ALA A 335 -19.21 12.62 12.70
CA ALA A 335 -19.88 12.20 13.93
C ALA A 335 -20.55 10.82 13.81
N GLY A 336 -20.76 10.31 12.60
CA GLY A 336 -21.33 8.99 12.35
C GLY A 336 -20.51 7.80 12.88
N ILE A 337 -19.24 8.02 13.29
CA ILE A 337 -18.43 7.01 13.99
C ILE A 337 -18.67 6.99 15.50
N ILE A 338 -19.44 7.93 16.05
CA ILE A 338 -19.83 7.93 17.45
C ILE A 338 -20.92 6.88 17.64
N LYS A 339 -20.62 5.85 18.43
CA LYS A 339 -21.50 4.72 18.69
C LYS A 339 -21.93 4.71 20.15
N LYS A 340 -22.87 3.83 20.46
CA LYS A 340 -23.47 3.71 21.79
C LYS A 340 -22.43 3.28 22.83
N ASP A 341 -22.52 3.86 24.03
CA ASP A 341 -21.74 3.49 25.22
C ASP A 341 -20.20 3.50 24.98
N SER A 342 -19.71 4.37 24.08
CA SER A 342 -18.28 4.50 23.75
C SER A 342 -17.65 5.75 24.37
N TYR A 343 -16.32 5.81 24.40
CA TYR A 343 -15.60 7.05 24.71
C TYR A 343 -15.40 7.85 23.42
N VAL A 344 -15.55 9.17 23.48
CA VAL A 344 -15.39 10.07 22.34
C VAL A 344 -14.36 11.14 22.69
N PHE A 345 -13.35 11.30 21.85
CA PHE A 345 -12.29 12.30 22.00
C PHE A 345 -12.27 13.19 20.77
N CYS A 346 -12.32 14.51 20.93
CA CYS A 346 -12.30 15.40 19.77
C CYS A 346 -11.51 16.70 19.98
N TYR A 347 -11.14 17.32 18.86
CA TYR A 347 -10.57 18.67 18.84
C TYR A 347 -11.62 19.72 19.18
N PRO A 348 -11.22 20.88 19.74
CA PRO A 348 -12.08 22.05 19.89
C PRO A 348 -12.26 22.75 18.54
N ASN A 349 -13.06 22.16 17.64
CA ASN A 349 -13.30 22.63 16.27
C ASN A 349 -14.20 23.91 16.19
N GLY A 350 -14.09 24.81 17.17
CA GLY A 350 -15.04 25.90 17.39
C GLY A 350 -16.35 25.41 18.03
N SER A 351 -17.11 26.33 18.64
CA SER A 351 -18.29 25.99 19.45
C SER A 351 -19.35 25.24 18.64
N ASN A 352 -19.71 25.75 17.46
CA ASN A 352 -20.80 25.21 16.63
C ASN A 352 -20.54 23.75 16.22
N ILE A 353 -19.32 23.45 15.76
CA ILE A 353 -18.95 22.11 15.32
C ILE A 353 -18.77 21.16 16.51
N THR A 354 -18.14 21.63 17.59
CA THR A 354 -17.97 20.82 18.80
C THR A 354 -19.33 20.41 19.40
N ASP A 355 -20.34 21.28 19.32
CA ASP A 355 -21.68 20.97 19.81
C ASP A 355 -22.40 19.89 18.99
N ILE A 356 -22.08 19.73 17.70
CA ILE A 356 -22.55 18.59 16.88
C ILE A 356 -22.03 17.27 17.48
N PHE A 357 -20.75 17.21 17.83
CA PHE A 357 -20.17 16.02 18.46
C PHE A 357 -20.74 15.76 19.85
N LYS A 358 -20.93 16.79 20.67
CA LYS A 358 -21.58 16.65 21.99
C LYS A 358 -23.01 16.13 21.85
N LYS A 359 -23.78 16.64 20.87
CA LYS A 359 -25.14 16.17 20.59
C LYS A 359 -25.15 14.72 20.14
N ALA A 360 -24.26 14.33 19.24
CA ALA A 360 -24.11 12.96 18.78
C ALA A 360 -23.73 12.01 19.94
N ALA A 361 -22.76 12.39 20.77
CA ALA A 361 -22.37 11.62 21.96
C ALA A 361 -23.53 11.49 22.96
N LYS A 362 -24.26 12.58 23.25
CA LYS A 362 -25.46 12.56 24.10
C LYS A 362 -26.53 11.61 23.56
N ASN A 363 -26.81 11.65 22.26
CA ASN A 363 -27.80 10.77 21.62
C ASN A 363 -27.37 9.30 21.68
N ALA A 364 -26.06 9.04 21.61
CA ALA A 364 -25.50 7.70 21.72
C ALA A 364 -25.35 7.22 23.19
N GLY A 365 -25.54 8.09 24.19
CA GLY A 365 -25.23 7.76 25.58
C GLY A 365 -23.73 7.62 25.87
N SER A 366 -22.89 8.30 25.07
CA SER A 366 -21.44 8.19 25.09
C SER A 366 -20.79 9.35 25.83
N GLN A 367 -19.64 9.08 26.47
CA GLN A 367 -18.85 10.09 27.17
C GLN A 367 -17.99 10.85 26.15
N ILE A 368 -17.98 12.18 26.22
CA ILE A 368 -17.21 13.02 25.29
C ILE A 368 -16.20 13.89 26.05
N TYR A 369 -14.98 13.91 25.53
CA TYR A 369 -13.86 14.70 26.03
C TYR A 369 -13.33 15.56 24.89
N VAL A 370 -13.33 16.86 25.11
CA VAL A 370 -12.81 17.83 24.15
C VAL A 370 -11.40 18.21 24.57
N LEU A 371 -10.45 18.16 23.64
CA LEU A 371 -9.07 18.57 23.89
C LEU A 371 -9.03 20.03 24.37
N ASN A 372 -8.40 20.24 25.53
CA ASN A 372 -8.16 21.57 26.08
C ASN A 372 -6.79 22.09 25.62
N GLU A 373 -6.76 22.87 24.54
CA GLU A 373 -5.52 23.42 23.99
C GLU A 373 -4.77 24.35 24.96
N SER A 374 -5.47 24.95 25.96
CA SER A 374 -4.81 25.80 26.96
C SER A 374 -3.87 25.05 27.90
N GLU A 375 -3.95 23.71 27.94
CA GLU A 375 -3.03 22.87 28.72
C GLU A 375 -1.73 22.55 27.96
N ILE A 376 -1.64 22.91 26.67
CA ILE A 376 -0.45 22.75 25.85
C ILE A 376 0.52 23.89 26.14
N ASN A 377 1.73 23.57 26.58
CA ASN A 377 2.73 24.53 27.01
C ASN A 377 4.13 24.15 26.51
N SER A 378 5.08 25.09 26.58
CA SER A 378 6.50 24.86 26.27
C SER A 378 6.75 24.23 24.90
N CYS A 379 5.98 24.64 23.89
CA CYS A 379 6.08 24.09 22.55
C CYS A 379 7.29 24.65 21.80
N SER A 380 8.18 23.76 21.36
CA SER A 380 9.30 24.08 20.48
C SER A 380 9.39 23.08 19.33
N VAL A 381 9.61 23.59 18.12
CA VAL A 381 9.73 22.79 16.90
C VAL A 381 11.13 23.00 16.33
N SER A 382 11.79 21.90 15.95
CA SER A 382 13.12 21.91 15.35
C SER A 382 13.22 20.89 14.20
N LEU A 383 14.39 20.85 13.53
CA LEU A 383 14.70 19.82 12.53
C LEU A 383 14.79 18.42 13.11
N THR A 384 15.08 18.24 14.39
CA THR A 384 15.28 16.92 14.99
C THR A 384 14.03 16.41 15.69
N GLU A 385 13.27 17.31 16.31
CA GLU A 385 12.15 16.95 17.17
C GLU A 385 11.14 18.08 17.35
N THR A 386 9.95 17.73 17.84
CA THR A 386 8.99 18.65 18.43
C THR A 386 8.83 18.31 19.91
N VAL A 387 9.00 19.31 20.78
CA VAL A 387 8.90 19.16 22.24
C VAL A 387 7.77 20.01 22.78
N PHE A 388 6.97 19.48 23.69
CA PHE A 388 5.89 20.21 24.35
C PHE A 388 5.54 19.59 25.72
N SER A 389 4.65 20.25 26.47
CA SER A 389 4.03 19.72 27.67
C SER A 389 2.51 19.77 27.53
N TYR A 390 1.80 18.81 28.11
CA TYR A 390 0.34 18.76 28.14
C TYR A 390 -0.19 18.30 29.50
N GLY A 391 -0.93 19.18 30.17
CA GLY A 391 -1.45 18.92 31.52
C GLY A 391 -0.33 18.54 32.49
N LYS A 392 -0.41 17.33 33.05
CA LYS A 392 0.61 16.78 33.98
C LYS A 392 1.86 16.24 33.28
N PHE A 393 1.80 15.97 31.98
CA PHE A 393 2.91 15.39 31.22
C PHE A 393 3.83 16.52 30.74
N LYS A 394 5.09 16.48 31.17
CA LYS A 394 6.11 17.48 30.84
C LYS A 394 7.13 16.92 29.87
N ASP A 395 7.78 17.77 29.08
CA ASP A 395 8.90 17.41 28.21
C ASP A 395 8.60 16.18 27.32
N ILE A 396 7.47 16.23 26.61
CA ILE A 396 7.08 15.20 25.64
C ILE A 396 7.83 15.47 24.35
N HIS A 397 8.64 14.52 23.92
CA HIS A 397 9.39 14.55 22.67
C HIS A 397 8.64 13.77 21.58
N LEU A 398 8.54 14.36 20.38
CA LEU A 398 7.92 13.78 19.20
C LEU A 398 8.92 13.75 18.04
N SER A 399 9.04 12.59 17.38
CA SER A 399 9.81 12.48 16.13
C SER A 399 9.10 13.11 14.93
N MET A 400 7.76 13.14 14.92
CA MET A 400 6.98 13.84 13.90
C MET A 400 7.00 15.35 14.16
N ARG A 401 7.26 16.13 13.11
CA ARG A 401 7.57 17.56 13.22
C ARG A 401 6.34 18.44 13.00
N GLY A 402 6.31 19.56 13.71
CA GLY A 402 5.37 20.66 13.49
C GLY A 402 4.33 20.80 14.60
N LYS A 403 3.86 22.02 14.83
CA LYS A 403 2.92 22.32 15.92
C LYS A 403 1.60 21.56 15.80
N HIS A 404 1.13 21.31 14.58
CA HIS A 404 -0.05 20.49 14.34
C HIS A 404 0.09 19.05 14.88
N GLN A 405 1.32 18.52 14.98
CA GLN A 405 1.58 17.21 15.60
C GLN A 405 1.42 17.23 17.11
N VAL A 406 1.61 18.39 17.75
CA VAL A 406 1.38 18.59 19.19
C VAL A 406 -0.09 18.36 19.53
N ASN A 407 -1.01 18.91 18.74
CA ASN A 407 -2.45 18.67 18.93
C ASN A 407 -2.81 17.19 18.71
N ASN A 408 -2.22 16.54 17.70
CA ASN A 408 -2.47 15.11 17.44
C ASN A 408 -2.00 14.25 18.63
N ALA A 409 -0.80 14.54 19.16
CA ALA A 409 -0.24 13.86 20.31
C ALA A 409 -1.03 14.17 21.59
N ALA A 410 -1.44 15.41 21.82
CA ALA A 410 -2.23 15.80 22.98
C ALA A 410 -3.61 15.10 23.00
N LEU A 411 -4.27 14.97 21.84
CA LEU A 411 -5.50 14.19 21.73
C LEU A 411 -5.25 12.70 22.00
N ALA A 412 -4.13 12.13 21.52
CA ALA A 412 -3.74 10.76 21.85
C ALA A 412 -3.55 10.58 23.36
N ILE A 413 -2.81 11.49 24.01
CA ILE A 413 -2.58 11.49 25.46
C ILE A 413 -3.90 11.56 26.20
N LEU A 414 -4.79 12.50 25.84
CA LEU A 414 -6.11 12.63 26.44
C LEU A 414 -6.89 11.31 26.36
N GLY A 415 -6.98 10.73 25.16
CA GLY A 415 -7.71 9.49 24.94
C GLY A 415 -7.15 8.30 25.73
N LEU A 416 -5.85 8.08 25.61
CA LEU A 416 -5.16 6.97 26.27
C LEU A 416 -5.23 7.09 27.79
N THR A 417 -5.08 8.30 28.34
CA THR A 417 -5.08 8.50 29.79
C THR A 417 -6.47 8.34 30.42
N VAL A 418 -7.52 8.78 29.73
CA VAL A 418 -8.91 8.50 30.13
C VAL A 418 -9.18 7.00 30.06
N LEU A 419 -8.85 6.34 28.95
CA LEU A 419 -9.03 4.89 28.82
C LEU A 419 -8.23 4.09 29.85
N ARG A 420 -7.05 4.58 30.27
CA ARG A 420 -6.27 4.00 31.36
C ARG A 420 -6.94 4.18 32.72
N ALA A 421 -7.44 5.37 33.02
CA ALA A 421 -8.17 5.65 34.26
C ALA A 421 -9.44 4.79 34.38
N GLU A 422 -10.11 4.55 33.26
CA GLU A 422 -11.30 3.70 33.14
C GLU A 422 -10.98 2.20 33.05
N GLN A 423 -9.71 1.83 33.26
CA GLN A 423 -9.21 0.44 33.24
C GLN A 423 -9.52 -0.30 31.93
N LYS A 424 -9.64 0.44 30.82
CA LYS A 424 -9.81 -0.13 29.48
C LYS A 424 -8.48 -0.47 28.82
N LEU A 425 -7.42 0.24 29.20
CA LEU A 425 -6.05 0.07 28.71
C LEU A 425 -5.06 0.12 29.88
N HIS A 426 -3.92 -0.56 29.74
CA HIS A 426 -2.87 -0.62 30.75
C HIS A 426 -1.53 -0.25 30.13
N PHE A 427 -0.92 0.83 30.64
CA PHE A 427 0.40 1.29 30.23
C PHE A 427 1.00 2.22 31.29
N THR A 428 2.33 2.25 31.36
CA THR A 428 3.11 3.15 32.21
C THR A 428 3.29 4.52 31.56
N ASP A 429 3.64 5.54 32.33
CA ASP A 429 3.95 6.85 31.74
C ASP A 429 5.19 6.74 30.83
N GLU A 430 6.19 5.93 31.20
CA GLU A 430 7.37 5.64 30.37
C GLU A 430 6.99 5.08 29.00
N GLN A 431 6.06 4.11 28.93
CA GLN A 431 5.58 3.55 27.66
C GLN A 431 4.82 4.58 26.81
N LEU A 432 4.10 5.50 27.45
CA LEU A 432 3.46 6.63 26.76
C LEU A 432 4.52 7.54 26.12
N TYR A 433 5.53 7.96 26.89
CA TYR A 433 6.63 8.80 26.38
C TYR A 433 7.39 8.11 25.24
N CYS A 434 7.77 6.85 25.41
CA CYS A 434 8.48 6.08 24.38
C CYS A 434 7.63 5.95 23.11
N GLY A 435 6.35 5.58 23.23
CA GLY A 435 5.48 5.42 22.07
C GLY A 435 5.21 6.72 21.31
N LEU A 436 5.07 7.86 22.02
CA LEU A 436 4.92 9.16 21.38
C LEU A 436 6.19 9.59 20.63
N ASN A 437 7.35 9.34 21.22
CA ASN A 437 8.63 9.67 20.61
C ASN A 437 8.95 8.80 19.39
N GLU A 438 8.66 7.49 19.46
CA GLU A 438 8.92 6.53 18.37
C GLU A 438 7.92 6.61 17.21
N ALA A 439 6.77 7.25 17.40
CA ALA A 439 5.73 7.35 16.38
C ALA A 439 6.27 8.04 15.13
N PHE A 440 6.02 7.40 13.99
CA PHE A 440 6.48 7.87 12.68
C PHE A 440 5.42 7.60 11.63
N LEU A 441 5.23 8.58 10.72
CA LEU A 441 4.39 8.44 9.55
C LEU A 441 5.10 9.02 8.33
N THR A 442 5.17 8.22 7.27
CA THR A 442 5.75 8.61 5.99
C THR A 442 5.05 9.84 5.42
N ALA A 443 5.82 10.72 4.76
CA ALA A 443 5.35 11.95 4.15
C ALA A 443 4.63 12.91 5.13
N ARG A 444 5.10 13.01 6.38
CA ARG A 444 4.70 14.04 7.34
C ARG A 444 5.93 14.81 7.82
N ILE A 445 6.35 15.77 7.00
CA ILE A 445 7.61 16.50 7.16
C ILE A 445 8.77 15.50 7.42
N GLU A 446 8.82 14.48 6.56
CA GLU A 446 9.79 13.40 6.61
C GLU A 446 11.11 13.90 6.06
N VAL A 447 12.15 13.91 6.89
CA VAL A 447 13.51 14.29 6.48
C VAL A 447 14.19 13.07 5.88
N LEU A 448 14.46 13.11 4.58
CA LEU A 448 15.14 12.04 3.83
C LEU A 448 16.66 12.26 3.74
N GLN A 449 17.10 13.52 3.80
CA GLN A 449 18.51 13.93 3.75
C GLN A 449 18.73 15.20 4.58
N LYS A 450 19.95 15.39 5.11
CA LYS A 450 20.31 16.60 5.89
C LYS A 450 21.00 17.69 5.06
N GLU A 451 21.82 17.32 4.07
CA GLU A 451 22.63 18.27 3.28
C GLU A 451 22.60 17.90 1.77
N PRO A 452 21.99 18.71 0.88
CA PRO A 452 20.96 19.69 1.23
C PRO A 452 19.85 19.06 2.06
N LEU A 453 19.16 19.87 2.86
CA LEU A 453 18.02 19.39 3.65
C LEU A 453 16.92 18.97 2.67
N PHE A 454 16.51 17.70 2.71
CA PHE A 454 15.47 17.19 1.83
C PHE A 454 14.28 16.70 2.65
N ILE A 455 13.14 17.38 2.48
CA ILE A 455 11.88 17.11 3.18
C ILE A 455 10.82 16.62 2.19
N LEU A 456 10.09 15.60 2.61
CA LEU A 456 8.93 15.04 1.93
C LEU A 456 7.67 15.25 2.78
N ASP A 457 6.61 15.81 2.18
CA ASP A 457 5.34 16.01 2.86
C ASP A 457 4.12 15.74 1.98
N GLY A 458 3.08 15.13 2.56
CA GLY A 458 1.86 14.72 1.86
C GLY A 458 0.71 15.73 1.89
N SER A 459 0.95 16.95 2.35
CA SER A 459 -0.09 17.98 2.44
C SER A 459 -0.66 18.31 1.05
N HIS A 460 -1.99 18.35 0.97
CA HIS A 460 -2.74 18.40 -0.29
C HIS A 460 -4.05 19.21 -0.19
N ASN A 461 -4.17 20.02 0.87
CA ASN A 461 -5.27 20.94 1.11
C ASN A 461 -4.73 22.19 1.83
N THR A 462 -5.55 23.24 1.93
CA THR A 462 -5.13 24.54 2.47
C THR A 462 -4.65 24.44 3.93
N GLU A 463 -5.37 23.72 4.80
CA GLU A 463 -4.96 23.53 6.21
C GLU A 463 -3.60 22.84 6.32
N GLY A 464 -3.37 21.77 5.56
CA GLY A 464 -2.11 21.03 5.55
C GLY A 464 -0.95 21.87 5.04
N ILE A 465 -1.14 22.62 3.95
CA ILE A 465 -0.10 23.54 3.45
C ILE A 465 0.22 24.62 4.48
N LYS A 466 -0.78 25.17 5.18
CA LYS A 466 -0.55 26.17 6.23
C LYS A 466 0.27 25.59 7.39
N ALA A 467 -0.04 24.37 7.80
CA ALA A 467 0.70 23.68 8.85
C ALA A 467 2.16 23.35 8.42
N LEU A 468 2.35 23.04 7.13
CA LEU A 468 3.66 22.85 6.52
C LEU A 468 4.46 24.15 6.51
N THR A 469 3.94 25.24 5.94
CA THR A 469 4.66 26.53 5.86
C THR A 469 4.98 27.10 7.24
N GLU A 470 4.08 26.97 8.21
CA GLU A 470 4.36 27.35 9.59
C GLU A 470 5.54 26.54 10.15
N THR A 471 5.59 25.24 9.90
CA THR A 471 6.70 24.39 10.36
C THR A 471 8.01 24.77 9.70
N LEU A 472 7.99 25.06 8.39
CA LEU A 472 9.18 25.49 7.64
C LEU A 472 9.73 26.82 8.16
N SER A 473 8.86 27.74 8.61
CA SER A 473 9.28 29.03 9.18
C SER A 473 10.16 28.91 10.44
N HIS A 474 10.17 27.74 11.08
CA HIS A 474 10.99 27.42 12.24
C HIS A 474 12.31 26.70 11.90
N LEU A 475 12.55 26.39 10.62
CA LEU A 475 13.76 25.73 10.15
C LEU A 475 14.75 26.75 9.60
N ASN A 476 16.05 26.49 9.77
CA ASN A 476 17.10 27.33 9.21
C ASN A 476 17.55 26.77 7.85
N TYR A 477 17.38 27.53 6.78
CA TYR A 477 17.83 27.21 5.42
C TYR A 477 18.04 28.50 4.62
N LYS A 478 18.90 28.45 3.59
CA LYS A 478 19.25 29.62 2.76
C LYS A 478 18.21 29.91 1.67
N ARG A 479 17.84 28.89 0.88
CA ARG A 479 16.78 28.96 -0.14
C ARG A 479 15.86 27.75 -0.05
N LEU A 480 14.61 27.95 -0.46
CA LEU A 480 13.65 26.86 -0.66
C LEU A 480 13.58 26.51 -2.15
N ILE A 481 13.90 25.25 -2.47
CA ILE A 481 13.70 24.63 -3.77
C ILE A 481 12.48 23.72 -3.68
N LEU A 482 11.39 24.10 -4.36
CA LEU A 482 10.09 23.45 -4.24
C LEU A 482 9.85 22.49 -5.40
N GLY A 483 9.64 21.22 -5.12
CA GLY A 483 9.01 20.25 -6.01
C GLY A 483 7.54 20.07 -5.68
N ILE A 484 6.65 20.20 -6.67
CA ILE A 484 5.20 20.16 -6.42
C ILE A 484 4.40 19.48 -7.54
N GLY A 485 3.40 18.70 -7.14
CA GLY A 485 2.36 18.15 -8.01
C GLY A 485 1.07 17.97 -7.22
N ILE A 486 -0.05 18.40 -7.79
CA ILE A 486 -1.34 18.51 -7.10
C ILE A 486 -2.43 17.78 -7.90
N LEU A 487 -3.50 17.36 -7.24
CA LEU A 487 -4.68 16.77 -7.87
C LEU A 487 -5.70 17.86 -8.27
N LYS A 488 -6.46 17.64 -9.35
CA LYS A 488 -7.42 18.63 -9.89
C LYS A 488 -8.56 19.00 -8.96
N ASP A 489 -8.98 18.06 -8.12
CA ASP A 489 -10.11 18.16 -7.21
C ASP A 489 -9.79 18.93 -5.92
N LYS A 490 -8.57 19.47 -5.78
CA LYS A 490 -8.14 20.23 -4.61
C LYS A 490 -8.21 21.73 -4.85
N ASN A 491 -8.30 22.51 -3.76
CA ASN A 491 -8.18 23.97 -3.82
C ASN A 491 -6.72 24.38 -4.05
N TYR A 492 -6.18 24.00 -5.22
CA TYR A 492 -4.77 24.21 -5.55
C TYR A 492 -4.45 25.70 -5.66
N GLY A 493 -5.38 26.55 -6.10
CA GLY A 493 -5.13 27.99 -6.23
C GLY A 493 -4.68 28.63 -4.92
N ASP A 494 -5.34 28.32 -3.80
CA ASP A 494 -4.94 28.84 -2.49
C ASP A 494 -3.69 28.17 -1.95
N MET A 495 -3.51 26.87 -2.22
CA MET A 495 -2.26 26.17 -1.88
C MET A 495 -1.04 26.81 -2.55
N LEU A 496 -1.13 27.14 -3.84
CA LEU A 496 -0.05 27.77 -4.60
C LEU A 496 0.29 29.16 -4.07
N LYS A 497 -0.72 29.99 -3.75
CA LYS A 497 -0.51 31.33 -3.17
C LYS A 497 0.25 31.30 -1.85
N MET A 498 0.14 30.21 -1.08
CA MET A 498 0.85 30.08 0.19
C MET A 498 2.26 29.49 0.05
N LEU A 499 2.50 28.61 -0.94
CA LEU A 499 3.80 27.94 -1.10
C LEU A 499 4.76 28.67 -2.02
N ILE A 500 4.27 29.12 -3.17
CA ILE A 500 5.12 29.60 -4.26
C ILE A 500 5.94 30.84 -3.86
N PRO A 501 5.38 31.84 -3.16
CA PRO A 501 6.15 33.03 -2.77
C PRO A 501 7.34 32.74 -1.85
N GLU A 502 7.33 31.62 -1.13
CA GLU A 502 8.41 31.21 -0.22
C GLU A 502 9.57 30.53 -0.97
N ALA A 503 9.36 30.07 -2.22
CA ALA A 503 10.31 29.28 -2.98
C ALA A 503 11.19 30.15 -3.91
N SER A 504 12.49 29.86 -3.95
CA SER A 504 13.44 30.51 -4.87
C SER A 504 13.41 29.88 -6.27
N GLU A 505 13.16 28.58 -6.36
CA GLU A 505 12.96 27.83 -7.60
C GLU A 505 11.86 26.79 -7.41
N ILE A 506 11.01 26.63 -8.42
CA ILE A 506 9.88 25.70 -8.39
C ILE A 506 9.99 24.72 -9.56
N VAL A 507 9.87 23.42 -9.27
CA VAL A 507 9.75 22.35 -10.24
C VAL A 507 8.36 21.74 -10.10
N VAL A 508 7.51 21.97 -11.11
CA VAL A 508 6.19 21.34 -11.17
C VAL A 508 6.28 20.00 -11.90
N THR A 509 5.54 19.02 -11.42
CA THR A 509 5.46 17.68 -12.04
C THR A 509 4.02 17.16 -12.08
N GLU A 510 3.83 16.01 -12.71
CA GLU A 510 2.54 15.35 -12.82
C GLU A 510 2.44 14.19 -11.84
N VAL A 511 1.38 14.16 -11.03
CA VAL A 511 1.09 13.02 -10.15
C VAL A 511 0.63 11.84 -11.02
N PRO A 512 1.11 10.60 -10.82
CA PRO A 512 0.81 9.49 -11.72
C PRO A 512 -0.56 8.85 -11.43
N VAL A 513 -1.61 9.67 -11.44
CA VAL A 513 -3.01 9.27 -11.24
C VAL A 513 -3.92 10.03 -12.20
N ALA A 514 -5.03 9.41 -12.61
CA ALA A 514 -5.94 9.98 -13.62
C ALA A 514 -6.52 11.36 -13.24
N ARG A 515 -6.63 11.65 -11.94
CA ARG A 515 -7.16 12.91 -11.40
C ARG A 515 -6.09 14.00 -11.15
N ALA A 516 -4.86 13.80 -11.62
CA ALA A 516 -3.81 14.79 -11.47
C ALA A 516 -4.12 16.10 -12.21
N LEU A 517 -3.67 17.22 -11.65
CA LEU A 517 -3.50 18.45 -12.41
C LEU A 517 -2.33 18.26 -13.38
N LYS A 518 -2.57 18.53 -14.66
CA LYS A 518 -1.53 18.36 -15.69
C LYS A 518 -0.37 19.29 -15.38
N ALA A 519 0.86 18.80 -15.56
CA ALA A 519 2.05 19.60 -15.23
C ALA A 519 2.07 20.95 -15.96
N GLU A 520 1.60 21.03 -17.21
CA GLU A 520 1.54 22.31 -17.95
C GLU A 520 0.48 23.27 -17.43
N GLU A 521 -0.60 22.76 -16.86
CA GLU A 521 -1.66 23.57 -16.26
C GLU A 521 -1.15 24.14 -14.93
N LEU A 522 -0.54 23.29 -14.10
CA LEU A 522 0.13 23.69 -12.86
C LEU A 522 1.28 24.68 -13.12
N PHE A 523 2.06 24.47 -14.19
CA PHE A 523 3.15 25.37 -14.61
C PHE A 523 2.63 26.77 -14.91
N LYS A 524 1.51 26.88 -15.64
CA LYS A 524 0.91 28.17 -15.98
C LYS A 524 0.48 28.92 -14.73
N GLU A 525 -0.26 28.26 -13.82
CA GLU A 525 -0.70 28.85 -12.56
C GLU A 525 0.48 29.28 -11.68
N ALA A 526 1.50 28.42 -11.57
CA ALA A 526 2.71 28.72 -10.81
C ALA A 526 3.50 29.90 -11.39
N SER A 527 3.57 30.00 -12.73
CA SER A 527 4.28 31.08 -13.43
C SER A 527 3.59 32.45 -13.29
N LEU A 528 2.32 32.49 -12.90
CA LEU A 528 1.64 33.75 -12.54
C LEU A 528 2.12 34.31 -11.19
N LEU A 529 2.68 33.45 -10.33
CA LEU A 529 3.09 33.77 -8.97
C LEU A 529 4.61 33.87 -8.82
N HIS A 530 5.40 33.27 -9.72
CA HIS A 530 6.86 33.28 -9.66
C HIS A 530 7.52 33.17 -11.04
N SER A 531 8.70 33.77 -11.22
CA SER A 531 9.41 33.77 -12.51
C SER A 531 10.28 32.52 -12.75
N ASN A 532 10.83 31.92 -11.69
CA ASN A 532 11.68 30.72 -11.79
C ASN A 532 10.85 29.46 -11.56
N VAL A 533 10.10 29.05 -12.58
CA VAL A 533 9.30 27.82 -12.57
C VAL A 533 9.78 26.91 -13.71
N TYR A 534 9.87 25.62 -13.46
CA TYR A 534 10.22 24.59 -14.44
C TYR A 534 9.11 23.53 -14.49
N CYS A 535 8.82 23.02 -15.69
CA CYS A 535 7.85 21.96 -15.90
C CYS A 535 8.56 20.66 -16.31
N GLU A 536 8.55 19.67 -15.42
CA GLU A 536 9.17 18.36 -15.67
C GLU A 536 8.16 17.26 -15.36
N LYS A 537 7.56 16.67 -16.40
CA LYS A 537 6.54 15.61 -16.24
C LYS A 537 7.09 14.32 -15.67
N ASN A 538 8.36 14.03 -15.96
CA ASN A 538 8.99 12.82 -15.48
C ASN A 538 9.48 13.07 -14.05
N ILE A 539 8.90 12.36 -13.08
CA ILE A 539 9.19 12.51 -11.64
C ILE A 539 10.70 12.39 -11.35
N PHE A 540 11.40 11.47 -12.02
CA PHE A 540 12.83 11.27 -11.82
C PHE A 540 13.65 12.45 -12.35
N ALA A 541 13.30 12.98 -13.53
CA ALA A 541 13.93 14.19 -14.08
C ALA A 541 13.62 15.43 -13.22
N ALA A 542 12.38 15.56 -12.74
CA ALA A 542 11.95 16.63 -11.85
C ALA A 542 12.72 16.61 -10.53
N LEU A 543 12.87 15.43 -9.91
CA LEU A 543 13.66 15.25 -8.69
C LEU A 543 15.14 15.59 -8.93
N LYS A 544 15.75 15.07 -10.01
CA LYS A 544 17.12 15.44 -10.39
C LYS A 544 17.27 16.96 -10.55
N LYS A 545 16.31 17.62 -11.19
CA LYS A 545 16.31 19.09 -11.37
C LYS A 545 16.31 19.82 -10.03
N THR A 546 15.51 19.38 -9.05
CA THR A 546 15.52 19.99 -7.71
C THR A 546 16.87 19.84 -7.00
N PHE A 547 17.51 18.66 -7.09
CA PHE A 547 18.85 18.45 -6.52
C PHE A 547 19.94 19.24 -7.23
N SER A 548 19.88 19.36 -8.56
CA SER A 548 20.85 20.14 -9.33
C SER A 548 20.75 21.66 -9.07
N ALA A 549 19.62 22.14 -8.56
CA ALA A 549 19.40 23.55 -8.24
C ALA A 549 19.82 23.92 -6.79
N ALA A 550 19.91 22.92 -5.91
CA ALA A 550 20.18 23.11 -4.49
C ALA A 550 21.68 23.13 -4.16
N GLU A 551 22.07 24.03 -3.26
CA GLU A 551 23.37 24.05 -2.58
C GLU A 551 23.26 23.38 -1.19
N GLU A 552 24.37 23.13 -0.50
CA GLU A 552 24.41 22.40 0.79
C GLU A 552 23.51 23.02 1.88
N GLU A 553 23.37 24.35 1.91
CA GLU A 553 22.58 25.10 2.90
C GLU A 553 21.10 25.30 2.49
N ASP A 554 20.70 24.80 1.33
CA ASP A 554 19.33 24.93 0.82
C ASP A 554 18.41 23.83 1.35
N LEU A 555 17.10 24.12 1.32
CA LEU A 555 16.02 23.18 1.57
C LEU A 555 15.39 22.76 0.25
N ILE A 556 15.36 21.45 -0.01
CA ILE A 556 14.52 20.82 -1.02
C ILE A 556 13.24 20.33 -0.34
N LEU A 557 12.08 20.79 -0.82
CA LEU A 557 10.78 20.35 -0.33
C LEU A 557 9.97 19.71 -1.46
N TRP A 558 9.46 18.51 -1.24
CA TRP A 558 8.48 17.89 -2.14
C TRP A 558 7.13 17.74 -1.44
N CYS A 559 6.07 18.32 -2.02
CA CYS A 559 4.72 18.27 -1.46
C CYS A 559 3.59 18.35 -2.51
N GLY A 560 2.33 18.39 -2.05
CA GLY A 560 1.13 18.61 -2.88
C GLY A 560 0.22 17.38 -3.02
N SER A 561 0.74 16.18 -2.74
CA SER A 561 -0.03 14.93 -2.82
C SER A 561 0.70 13.79 -2.10
N LEU A 562 -0.05 12.97 -1.34
CA LEU A 562 0.48 11.73 -0.77
C LEU A 562 0.93 10.73 -1.85
N TYR A 563 0.25 10.69 -3.01
CA TYR A 563 0.64 9.84 -4.13
C TYR A 563 1.97 10.27 -4.74
N LEU A 564 2.19 11.59 -4.84
CA LEU A 564 3.46 12.13 -5.32
C LEU A 564 4.58 11.82 -4.33
N ALA A 565 4.30 11.95 -3.04
CA ALA A 565 5.30 11.72 -2.00
C ALA A 565 5.92 10.31 -2.09
N GLY A 566 5.09 9.29 -2.29
CA GLY A 566 5.56 7.90 -2.47
C GLY A 566 6.47 7.73 -3.68
N GLU A 567 6.12 8.34 -4.81
CA GLU A 567 6.91 8.23 -6.04
C GLU A 567 8.23 9.00 -5.97
N ILE A 568 8.24 10.15 -5.29
CA ILE A 568 9.45 10.92 -5.01
C ILE A 568 10.38 10.14 -4.09
N LYS A 569 9.85 9.49 -3.05
CA LYS A 569 10.64 8.66 -2.14
C LYS A 569 11.29 7.49 -2.87
N LYS A 570 10.54 6.78 -3.72
CA LYS A 570 11.07 5.72 -4.59
C LYS A 570 12.17 6.23 -5.53
N ALA A 571 11.92 7.37 -6.20
CA ALA A 571 12.89 7.98 -7.08
C ALA A 571 14.18 8.41 -6.34
N TYR A 572 14.06 8.95 -5.12
CA TYR A 572 15.20 9.33 -4.29
C TYR A 572 16.10 8.14 -3.93
N TYR A 573 15.53 7.03 -3.45
CA TYR A 573 16.33 5.85 -3.14
C TYR A 573 16.94 5.21 -4.39
N PHE A 574 16.27 5.28 -5.54
CA PHE A 574 16.87 4.85 -6.80
C PHE A 574 18.10 5.70 -7.15
N LEU A 575 18.01 7.03 -7.05
CA LEU A 575 19.15 7.93 -7.29
C LEU A 575 20.34 7.59 -6.40
N ARG A 576 20.11 7.36 -5.10
CA ARG A 576 21.19 7.03 -4.16
C ARG A 576 21.91 5.72 -4.50
N GLN A 577 21.16 4.70 -4.92
CA GLN A 577 21.76 3.43 -5.32
C GLN A 577 22.59 3.52 -6.60
N GLU A 578 22.27 4.45 -7.52
CA GLU A 578 23.12 4.73 -8.69
C GLU A 578 24.42 5.46 -8.31
N HIS A 579 24.42 6.27 -7.26
CA HIS A 579 25.62 6.98 -6.79
C HIS A 579 26.56 6.11 -5.92
N GLU A 580 26.04 5.05 -5.30
CA GLU A 580 26.82 4.10 -4.49
C GLU A 580 27.46 2.95 -5.32
N LYS A 581 27.16 2.88 -6.62
CA LYS A 581 27.76 1.96 -7.59
C LYS A 581 28.75 2.69 -8.49
#